data_AF-A0A938SM49-F1
#
_entry.id   AF-A0A938SM49-F1
#
_cell.length_a   1.000
_cell.length_b   1.000
_cell.length_c   1.000
_cell.angle_alpha   90.00
_cell.angle_beta   90.00
_cell.angle_gamma   90.00
#
_symmetry.space_group_name_H-M   'P 1'
#
loop_
_entity.id
_entity.type
_entity.pdbx_description
1 polymer ?
#
loop_
_entity_poly.entity_id
_entity_poly.type
_entity_poly.pdbx_seq_one_letter_code
_entity_poly.pdbx_strand_id
1 'polypeptide(L)'
;MIRPARSAMAILWILTALSPVGAHAQTAVTSQSGRITAMDCAGEYLPIQTNLVIPLKGWNTQRSLSNVQRPRPVREGGKTTWSGSIPMASGKAYRFEQTLHDAGDTVTLELNVSAEADIETEGVYFWLD
;
A
#
# COMPACT_ATOMS: atom_id res chain seq x y z
N MET A 1 44.43 -66.51 17.63
CA MET A 1 43.38 -65.75 18.36
C MET A 1 43.26 -64.39 17.68
N ILE A 2 42.31 -64.23 16.76
CA ILE A 2 42.21 -63.11 15.81
C ILE A 2 41.10 -62.17 16.30
N ARG A 3 41.42 -60.89 16.54
CA ARG A 3 40.42 -59.86 16.90
C ARG A 3 39.84 -59.23 15.62
N PRO A 4 38.51 -59.15 15.43
CA PRO A 4 37.94 -58.40 14.33
C PRO A 4 37.92 -56.89 14.64
N ALA A 5 38.32 -56.10 13.65
CA ALA A 5 38.33 -54.65 13.67
C ALA A 5 36.90 -54.08 13.62
N ARG A 6 36.65 -53.04 14.40
CA ARG A 6 35.39 -52.28 14.41
C ARG A 6 35.38 -51.32 13.22
N SER A 7 34.53 -51.58 12.23
CA SER A 7 34.20 -50.61 11.19
C SER A 7 33.26 -49.55 11.76
N ALA A 8 33.77 -48.34 11.96
CA ALA A 8 32.97 -47.17 12.28
C ALA A 8 32.38 -46.61 10.97
N MET A 9 31.07 -46.74 10.80
CA MET A 9 30.32 -46.23 9.66
C MET A 9 30.00 -44.75 9.92
N ALA A 10 30.76 -43.84 9.32
CA ALA A 10 30.52 -42.41 9.38
C ALA A 10 29.29 -42.06 8.51
N ILE A 11 28.20 -41.68 9.16
CA ILE A 11 27.00 -41.15 8.50
C ILE A 11 27.25 -39.67 8.19
N LEU A 12 27.45 -39.35 6.91
CA LEU A 12 27.61 -37.99 6.40
C LEU A 12 26.22 -37.37 6.20
N TRP A 13 25.83 -36.47 7.12
CA TRP A 13 24.65 -35.62 6.95
C TRP A 13 24.95 -34.52 5.93
N ILE A 14 24.44 -34.67 4.72
CA ILE A 14 24.42 -33.59 3.73
C ILE A 14 23.30 -32.63 4.16
N LEU A 15 23.67 -31.52 4.82
CA LEU A 15 22.78 -30.37 4.99
C LEU A 15 22.62 -29.69 3.63
N THR A 16 21.56 -30.02 2.91
CA THR A 16 21.08 -29.19 1.80
C THR A 16 20.56 -27.89 2.37
N ALA A 17 21.38 -26.84 2.28
CA ALA A 17 20.93 -25.47 2.49
C ALA A 17 19.95 -25.11 1.37
N LEU A 18 18.66 -25.30 1.65
CA LEU A 18 17.58 -24.65 0.89
C LEU A 18 17.82 -23.15 1.03
N SER A 19 18.38 -22.53 -0.02
CA SER A 19 18.40 -21.08 -0.11
C SER A 19 16.94 -20.64 -0.16
N PRO A 20 16.45 -19.83 0.79
CA PRO A 20 15.12 -19.27 0.66
C PRO A 20 15.12 -18.46 -0.64
N VAL A 21 14.28 -18.87 -1.59
CA VAL A 21 13.93 -17.99 -2.71
C VAL A 21 13.31 -16.79 -2.03
N GLY A 22 14.06 -15.68 -1.98
CA GLY A 22 13.64 -14.47 -1.29
C GLY A 22 12.36 -14.00 -1.96
N ALA A 23 11.22 -14.13 -1.26
CA ALA A 23 10.05 -13.35 -1.59
C ALA A 23 10.48 -11.89 -1.41
N HIS A 24 10.70 -11.19 -2.52
CA HIS A 24 11.02 -9.78 -2.47
C HIS A 24 9.77 -9.06 -1.98
N ALA A 25 9.86 -8.47 -0.79
CA ALA A 25 8.78 -7.65 -0.26
C ALA A 25 8.49 -6.52 -1.25
N GLN A 26 7.23 -6.37 -1.62
CA GLN A 26 6.77 -5.24 -2.42
C GLN A 26 6.27 -4.18 -1.46
N THR A 27 6.88 -3.00 -1.46
CA THR A 27 6.49 -1.93 -0.55
C THR A 27 6.06 -0.70 -1.33
N ALA A 28 4.88 -0.16 -1.00
CA ALA A 28 4.41 1.07 -1.61
C ALA A 28 5.12 2.29 -1.00
N VAL A 29 5.59 3.18 -1.87
CA VAL A 29 6.08 4.50 -1.48
C VAL A 29 4.91 5.46 -1.54
N THR A 30 4.61 6.12 -0.42
CA THR A 30 3.43 6.99 -0.30
C THR A 30 3.78 8.44 0.00
N SER A 31 3.02 9.37 -0.58
CA SER A 31 3.01 10.78 -0.21
C SER A 31 2.34 11.03 1.16
N GLN A 32 2.39 12.28 1.64
CA GLN A 32 1.75 12.69 2.90
C GLN A 32 0.22 12.51 2.90
N SER A 33 -0.42 12.58 1.73
CA SER A 33 -1.86 12.42 1.60
C SER A 33 -2.29 10.96 1.37
N GLY A 34 -1.35 10.01 1.43
CA GLY A 34 -1.59 8.59 1.20
C GLY A 34 -1.53 8.15 -0.26
N ARG A 35 -1.35 9.06 -1.23
CA ARG A 35 -1.15 8.65 -2.63
C ARG A 35 0.06 7.74 -2.74
N ILE A 36 -0.06 6.61 -3.42
CA ILE A 36 1.09 5.83 -3.85
C ILE A 36 1.78 6.64 -4.95
N THR A 37 3.10 6.73 -4.90
CA THR A 37 3.92 7.46 -5.88
C THR A 37 4.93 6.56 -6.58
N ALA A 38 5.26 5.43 -5.96
CA ALA A 38 6.05 4.36 -6.53
C ALA A 38 5.78 3.05 -5.79
N MET A 39 6.15 1.93 -6.39
CA MET A 39 6.27 0.63 -5.75
C MET A 39 7.74 0.23 -5.75
N ASP A 40 8.27 -0.14 -4.59
CA ASP A 40 9.58 -0.77 -4.46
C ASP A 40 9.41 -2.28 -4.70
N CYS A 41 9.94 -2.75 -5.83
CA CYS A 41 9.90 -4.13 -6.25
C CYS A 41 11.34 -4.65 -6.29
N ALA A 42 11.74 -5.40 -5.26
CA ALA A 42 13.09 -5.99 -5.16
C ALA A 42 14.24 -4.95 -5.21
N GLY A 43 14.02 -3.73 -4.72
CA GLY A 43 14.99 -2.64 -4.74
C GLY A 43 14.92 -1.77 -6.01
N GLU A 44 14.03 -2.08 -6.94
CA GLU A 44 13.72 -1.23 -8.10
C GLU A 44 12.45 -0.43 -7.83
N TYR A 45 12.52 0.90 -8.00
CA TYR A 45 11.37 1.78 -7.86
C TYR A 45 10.61 1.88 -9.19
N LEU A 46 9.45 1.23 -9.25
CA LEU A 46 8.50 1.37 -10.35
C LEU A 46 7.60 2.57 -10.09
N PRO A 47 7.51 3.55 -11.01
CA PRO A 47 6.59 4.66 -10.86
C PRO A 47 5.16 4.16 -11.08
N ILE A 48 4.46 3.94 -9.97
CA ILE A 48 3.03 3.64 -9.94
C ILE A 48 2.40 4.72 -9.07
N GLN A 49 1.50 5.49 -9.65
CA GLN A 49 0.86 6.60 -8.97
C GLN A 49 -0.63 6.32 -8.76
N THR A 50 -1.15 6.75 -7.62
CA THR A 50 -2.58 6.72 -7.35
C THR A 50 -3.12 8.10 -7.05
N ASN A 51 -4.39 8.33 -7.41
CA ASN A 51 -5.08 9.53 -7.02
C ASN A 51 -6.60 9.30 -6.91
N LEU A 52 -7.22 9.90 -5.89
CA LEU A 52 -8.67 10.06 -5.84
C LEU A 52 -8.99 11.44 -6.43
N VAL A 53 -9.90 11.50 -7.40
CA VAL A 53 -10.34 12.73 -8.06
C VAL A 53 -11.86 12.83 -7.97
N ILE A 54 -12.35 13.99 -7.52
CA ILE A 54 -13.76 14.32 -7.39
C ILE A 54 -14.03 15.61 -8.19
N PRO A 55 -14.41 15.48 -9.47
CA PRO A 55 -14.75 16.62 -10.33
C PRO A 55 -16.12 17.20 -9.96
N LEU A 56 -16.18 18.51 -9.74
CA LEU A 56 -17.45 19.22 -9.61
C LEU A 56 -18.19 19.27 -10.95
N LYS A 57 -19.52 19.48 -10.87
CA LYS A 57 -20.39 19.60 -12.03
C LYS A 57 -19.84 20.56 -13.08
N GLY A 58 -19.86 20.13 -14.34
CA GLY A 58 -19.30 20.84 -15.49
C GLY A 58 -17.79 20.73 -15.62
N TRP A 59 -17.11 19.87 -14.85
CA TRP A 59 -15.67 19.60 -14.92
C TRP A 59 -14.76 20.83 -14.71
N ASN A 60 -15.32 21.93 -14.20
CA ASN A 60 -14.62 23.21 -14.06
C ASN A 60 -13.59 23.22 -12.93
N THR A 61 -13.75 22.35 -11.93
CA THR A 61 -12.90 22.22 -10.76
C THR A 61 -12.79 20.76 -10.39
N GLN A 62 -11.57 20.32 -10.14
CA GLN A 62 -11.29 18.96 -9.67
C GLN A 62 -10.63 19.04 -8.30
N ARG A 63 -11.17 18.29 -7.34
CA ARG A 63 -10.58 18.12 -6.02
C ARG A 63 -9.99 16.73 -5.91
N SER A 64 -8.90 16.58 -5.16
CA SER A 64 -8.19 15.31 -5.03
C SER A 64 -7.55 15.16 -3.66
N LEU A 65 -6.81 14.05 -3.45
CA LEU A 65 -6.06 13.84 -2.20
C LEU A 65 -5.05 14.95 -1.91
N SER A 66 -4.55 15.65 -2.94
CA SER A 66 -3.65 16.80 -2.73
C SER A 66 -4.35 18.00 -2.07
N ASN A 67 -5.69 18.05 -2.09
CA ASN A 67 -6.48 19.11 -1.47
C ASN A 67 -6.88 18.79 -0.02
N VAL A 68 -6.49 17.62 0.50
CA VAL A 68 -6.82 17.20 1.87
C VAL A 68 -6.17 18.15 2.86
N GLN A 69 -6.99 18.66 3.78
CA GLN A 69 -6.47 19.48 4.87
C GLN A 69 -5.99 18.58 6.02
N ARG A 70 -4.71 18.69 6.36
CA ARG A 70 -4.09 18.02 7.53
C ARG A 70 -4.35 16.50 7.54
N PRO A 71 -3.91 15.75 6.51
CA PRO A 71 -4.04 14.30 6.51
C PRO A 71 -3.37 13.72 7.76
N ARG A 72 -4.04 12.78 8.43
CA ARG A 72 -3.52 12.12 9.62
C ARG A 72 -3.18 10.66 9.31
N PRO A 73 -1.90 10.31 9.11
CA PRO A 73 -1.51 8.92 9.01
C PRO A 73 -1.52 8.27 10.39
N VAL A 74 -2.17 7.12 10.51
CA VAL A 74 -2.10 6.21 11.66
C VAL A 74 -1.43 4.92 11.20
N ARG A 75 -0.44 4.44 11.96
CA ARG A 75 0.29 3.20 11.64
C ARG A 75 0.06 2.18 12.74
N GLU A 76 -0.48 1.03 12.38
CA GLU A 76 -0.77 -0.05 13.33
C GLU A 76 -0.78 -1.40 12.61
N GLY A 77 -0.08 -2.40 13.16
CA GLY A 77 -0.17 -3.79 12.69
C GLY A 77 0.14 -4.01 11.20
N GLY A 78 1.16 -3.32 10.66
CA GLY A 78 1.52 -3.43 9.23
C GLY A 78 0.59 -2.66 8.28
N LYS A 79 -0.37 -1.92 8.82
CA LYS A 79 -1.27 -1.05 8.06
C LYS A 79 -0.91 0.40 8.28
N THR A 80 -1.07 1.20 7.24
CA THR A 80 -1.10 2.66 7.34
C THR A 80 -2.44 3.17 6.86
N THR A 81 -3.14 3.92 7.70
CA THR A 81 -4.43 4.52 7.37
C THR A 81 -4.30 6.03 7.34
N TRP A 82 -4.74 6.66 6.26
CA TRP A 82 -4.89 8.09 6.12
C TRP A 82 -6.38 8.43 6.15
N SER A 83 -6.73 9.45 6.92
CA SER A 83 -8.08 10.01 6.88
C SER A 83 -8.04 11.52 6.85
N GLY A 84 -9.12 12.11 6.33
CA GLY A 84 -9.31 13.55 6.29
C GLY A 84 -10.54 13.94 5.48
N SER A 85 -10.65 15.24 5.23
CA SER A 85 -11.75 15.80 4.44
C SER A 85 -11.19 16.58 3.24
N ILE A 86 -11.83 16.39 2.09
CA ILE A 86 -11.57 17.09 0.84
C ILE A 86 -12.63 18.20 0.71
N PRO A 87 -12.24 19.48 0.83
CA PRO A 87 -13.19 20.58 0.72
C PRO A 87 -13.68 20.74 -0.72
N MET A 88 -14.99 20.78 -0.90
CA MET A 88 -15.63 20.90 -2.22
C MET A 88 -16.16 22.30 -2.46
N ALA A 89 -16.92 22.83 -1.50
CA ALA A 89 -17.49 24.17 -1.49
C ALA A 89 -17.60 24.67 -0.04
N SER A 90 -18.07 25.90 0.15
CA SER A 90 -18.25 26.47 1.49
C SER A 90 -19.13 25.56 2.36
N GLY A 91 -18.56 25.02 3.44
CA GLY A 91 -19.25 24.12 4.36
C GLY A 91 -19.56 22.72 3.82
N LYS A 92 -19.06 22.35 2.63
CA LYS A 92 -19.29 21.02 2.01
C LYS A 92 -17.97 20.30 1.76
N ALA A 93 -17.89 19.05 2.18
CA ALA A 93 -16.70 18.23 2.01
C ALA A 93 -17.06 16.76 1.76
N TYR A 94 -16.09 16.03 1.19
CA TYR A 94 -16.06 14.58 1.26
C TYR A 94 -15.10 14.17 2.36
N ARG A 95 -15.50 13.21 3.20
CA ARG A 95 -14.58 12.49 4.05
C ARG A 95 -13.99 11.34 3.27
N PHE A 96 -12.70 11.10 3.46
CA PHE A 96 -12.06 9.90 2.95
C PHE A 96 -11.32 9.18 4.08
N GLU A 97 -11.21 7.88 3.90
CA GLU A 97 -10.34 7.01 4.66
C GLU A 97 -9.67 6.05 3.68
N GLN A 98 -8.36 5.98 3.73
CA GLN A 98 -7.56 5.14 2.85
C GLN A 98 -6.63 4.29 3.72
N THR A 99 -6.68 2.98 3.58
CA THR A 99 -5.81 2.06 4.30
C THR A 99 -4.94 1.30 3.32
N LEU A 100 -3.63 1.36 3.52
CA LEU A 100 -2.67 0.55 2.81
C LEU A 100 -2.21 -0.58 3.73
N HIS A 101 -2.28 -1.81 3.23
CA HIS A 101 -1.76 -2.99 3.89
C HIS A 101 -0.63 -3.57 3.03
N ASP A 102 0.56 -3.65 3.62
CA ASP A 102 1.71 -4.30 3.02
C ASP A 102 1.81 -5.71 3.62
N ALA A 103 1.59 -6.73 2.79
CA ALA A 103 1.56 -8.13 3.19
C ALA A 103 2.53 -8.95 2.34
N GLY A 104 3.82 -8.62 2.42
CA GLY A 104 4.88 -9.39 1.76
C GLY A 104 4.93 -9.09 0.27
N ASP A 105 4.37 -9.97 -0.57
CA ASP A 105 4.40 -9.81 -2.03
C ASP A 105 3.20 -9.01 -2.59
N THR A 106 2.29 -8.60 -1.71
CA THR A 106 1.04 -7.96 -2.09
C THR A 106 0.83 -6.67 -1.30
N VAL A 107 0.52 -5.59 -2.02
CA VAL A 107 0.05 -4.34 -1.45
C VAL A 107 -1.44 -4.19 -1.74
N THR A 108 -2.24 -4.07 -0.68
CA THR A 108 -3.68 -3.85 -0.78
C THR A 108 -4.01 -2.41 -0.38
N LEU A 109 -4.75 -1.73 -1.25
CA LEU A 109 -5.30 -0.40 -0.98
C LEU A 109 -6.82 -0.48 -0.79
N GLU A 110 -7.29 -0.10 0.39
CA GLU A 110 -8.70 0.08 0.70
C GLU A 110 -9.01 1.57 0.72
N LEU A 111 -10.08 1.98 0.05
CA LEU A 111 -10.50 3.38 -0.03
C LEU A 111 -12.00 3.51 0.23
N ASN A 112 -12.34 4.27 1.25
CA ASN A 112 -13.70 4.68 1.56
C ASN A 112 -13.84 6.19 1.35
N VAL A 113 -14.90 6.59 0.64
CA VAL A 113 -15.22 7.99 0.38
C VAL A 113 -16.68 8.22 0.70
N SER A 114 -16.97 9.23 1.51
CA SER A 114 -18.33 9.53 1.97
C SER A 114 -18.60 11.02 1.84
N ALA A 115 -19.75 11.36 1.26
CA ALA A 115 -20.21 12.74 1.20
C ALA A 115 -20.72 13.17 2.59
N GLU A 116 -20.30 14.32 3.08
CA GLU A 116 -20.82 14.89 4.34
C GLU A 116 -22.02 15.83 4.10
N ALA A 117 -22.34 16.11 2.83
CA ALA A 117 -23.48 16.93 2.41
C ALA A 117 -23.86 16.58 0.96
N ASP A 118 -25.03 17.04 0.51
CA ASP A 118 -25.42 16.97 -0.91
C ASP A 118 -24.50 17.86 -1.75
N ILE A 119 -23.68 17.22 -2.58
CA ILE A 119 -22.68 17.86 -3.44
C ILE A 119 -22.97 17.44 -4.87
N GLU A 120 -23.18 18.43 -5.75
CA GLU A 120 -23.25 18.17 -7.19
C GLU A 120 -21.83 17.85 -7.70
N THR A 121 -21.62 16.59 -8.06
CA THR A 121 -20.36 16.06 -8.60
C THR A 121 -20.64 15.30 -9.88
N GLU A 122 -19.66 15.24 -10.78
CA GLU A 122 -19.72 14.36 -11.97
C GLU A 122 -19.41 12.90 -11.62
N GLY A 123 -18.83 12.67 -10.43
CA GLY A 123 -18.56 11.33 -9.92
C GLY A 123 -17.44 11.32 -8.89
N VAL A 124 -17.02 10.11 -8.53
CA VAL A 124 -15.83 9.86 -7.71
C VAL A 124 -14.96 8.89 -8.50
N TYR A 125 -13.73 9.28 -8.78
CA TYR A 125 -12.83 8.54 -9.66
C TYR A 125 -11.55 8.18 -8.92
N PHE A 126 -11.11 6.94 -9.06
CA PHE A 126 -9.81 6.49 -8.59
C PHE A 126 -8.93 6.21 -9.80
N TRP A 127 -7.79 6.88 -9.88
CA TRP A 127 -6.82 6.75 -10.97
C TRP A 127 -5.60 5.96 -10.51
N LEU A 128 -5.11 5.13 -11.41
CA LEU A 128 -3.88 4.34 -11.30
C LEU A 128 -3.13 4.53 -12.62
N ASP A 129 -1.92 5.09 -12.54
CA ASP A 129 -1.04 5.39 -13.67
C ASP A 129 0.39 4.88 -13.46
#